data_AF-A0A1I7TAP1-F1
#
_entry.id   AF-A0A1I7TAP1-F1
#
_cell.length_a   1.000
_cell.length_b   1.000
_cell.length_c   1.000
_cell.angle_alpha   90.00
_cell.angle_beta   90.00
_cell.angle_gamma   90.00
#
_symmetry.space_group_name_H-M   'P 1'
#
loop_
_entity.id
_entity.type
_entity.pdbx_description
1 polymer ?
#
loop_
_entity_poly.entity_id
_entity_poly.type
_entity_poly.pdbx_seq_one_letter_code
_entity_poly.pdbx_strand_id
1 'polypeptide(L)'
;MVNGKCSEETEVLSGVPQGSVLGPLLFLIYINDIGDNFSSNFFLYADDLKLFSTDPMHIDSDLEILEDWCDKWQMSVAPTKM
;
A
#
# COMPACT_ATOMS: atom_id res chain seq x y z
N MET A 1 -17.69 -25.34 10.03
CA MET A 1 -19.02 -25.97 9.95
C MET A 1 -19.95 -25.25 10.91
N VAL A 2 -20.88 -24.44 10.40
CA VAL A 2 -21.93 -23.80 11.20
C VAL A 2 -23.23 -24.49 10.82
N ASN A 3 -23.96 -25.03 11.80
CA ASN A 3 -25.20 -25.80 11.58
C ASN A 3 -25.07 -26.94 10.54
N GLY A 4 -23.93 -27.65 10.53
CA GLY A 4 -23.72 -28.79 9.61
C GLY A 4 -23.43 -28.41 8.16
N LYS A 5 -23.27 -27.12 7.84
CA LYS A 5 -22.85 -26.66 6.50
C LYS A 5 -21.41 -26.18 6.50
N CYS A 6 -20.69 -26.53 5.43
CA CYS A 6 -19.39 -25.97 5.08
C CYS A 6 -19.58 -24.78 4.13
N SER A 7 -18.67 -23.82 4.16
CA SER A 7 -18.61 -22.77 3.14
C SER A 7 -18.16 -23.35 1.81
N GLU A 8 -18.50 -22.67 0.72
CA GLU A 8 -17.96 -22.98 -0.59
C GLU A 8 -16.51 -22.50 -0.69
N GLU A 9 -15.71 -23.19 -1.51
CA GLU A 9 -14.35 -22.76 -1.83
C GLU A 9 -14.44 -21.55 -2.77
N THR A 10 -13.56 -20.56 -2.54
CA THR A 10 -13.47 -19.37 -3.38
C THR A 10 -12.02 -19.15 -3.79
N GLU A 11 -11.81 -18.78 -5.04
CA GLU A 11 -10.49 -18.55 -5.59
C GLU A 11 -10.00 -17.16 -5.18
N VAL A 12 -8.83 -17.09 -4.55
CA VAL A 12 -8.20 -15.83 -4.15
C VAL A 12 -7.23 -15.41 -5.24
N LEU A 13 -7.65 -14.49 -6.10
CA LEU A 13 -6.86 -14.02 -7.25
C LEU A 13 -5.79 -12.99 -6.86
N SER A 14 -5.99 -12.24 -5.78
CA SER A 14 -5.03 -11.25 -5.26
C SER A 14 -5.30 -10.94 -3.78
N GLY A 15 -4.31 -10.31 -3.13
CA GLY A 15 -4.37 -9.93 -1.73
C GLY A 15 -4.05 -11.07 -0.76
N VAL A 16 -4.06 -10.75 0.53
CA VAL A 16 -3.83 -11.70 1.62
C VAL A 16 -5.10 -11.81 2.47
N PRO A 17 -5.47 -13.01 2.96
CA PRO A 17 -6.62 -13.16 3.84
C PRO A 17 -6.46 -12.30 5.10
N GLN A 18 -7.49 -11.51 5.41
CA GLN A 18 -7.51 -10.68 6.61
C GLN A 18 -7.50 -11.58 7.86
N GLY A 19 -6.65 -11.27 8.84
CA GLY A 19 -6.44 -12.12 10.02
C GLY A 19 -5.40 -13.23 9.81
N SER A 20 -4.73 -13.28 8.64
CA SER A 20 -3.53 -14.12 8.49
C SER A 20 -2.36 -13.55 9.30
N VAL A 21 -1.60 -14.43 9.94
CA VAL A 21 -0.40 -14.06 10.73
C VAL A 21 0.68 -13.46 9.83
N LEU A 22 0.77 -13.92 8.58
CA LEU A 22 1.78 -13.46 7.62
C LEU A 22 1.35 -12.24 6.81
N GLY A 23 0.05 -11.91 6.75
CA GLY A 23 -0.48 -10.80 5.95
C GLY A 23 0.24 -9.48 6.22
N PRO A 24 0.41 -9.05 7.49
CA PRO A 24 1.13 -7.82 7.80
C PRO A 24 2.60 -7.82 7.35
N LEU A 25 3.31 -8.95 7.51
CA LEU A 25 4.70 -9.05 7.09
C LEU A 25 4.84 -8.98 5.57
N LEU A 26 3.98 -9.70 4.85
CA LEU A 26 3.97 -9.71 3.38
C LEU A 26 3.65 -8.31 2.84
N PHE A 27 2.72 -7.60 3.48
CA PHE A 27 2.40 -6.23 3.13
C PHE A 27 3.59 -5.29 3.35
N LEU A 28 4.29 -5.41 4.48
CA LEU A 28 5.50 -4.60 4.73
C LEU A 28 6.59 -4.84 3.69
N ILE A 29 6.82 -6.10 3.29
CA ILE A 29 7.77 -6.42 2.22
C ILE A 29 7.33 -5.80 0.88
N TYR A 30 6.03 -5.82 0.61
CA TYR A 30 5.47 -5.31 -0.64
C TYR A 30 5.60 -3.79 -0.79
N ILE A 31 5.39 -3.03 0.29
CA ILE A 31 5.41 -1.56 0.25
C ILE A 31 6.80 -0.96 0.49
N ASN A 32 7.81 -1.77 0.83
CA ASN A 32 9.09 -1.27 1.34
C ASN A 32 9.89 -0.42 0.34
N ASP A 33 9.63 -0.54 -0.97
CA ASP A 33 10.31 0.19 -2.04
C ASP A 33 9.54 1.43 -2.54
N ILE A 34 8.38 1.75 -1.94
CA ILE A 34 7.50 2.86 -2.37
C ILE A 34 8.20 4.22 -2.43
N GLY A 35 9.23 4.42 -1.58
CA GLY A 35 9.93 5.69 -1.43
C GLY A 35 11.33 5.76 -2.06
N ASP A 36 11.75 4.74 -2.82
CA ASP A 36 13.14 4.62 -3.32
C ASP A 36 13.59 5.78 -4.22
N ASN A 37 12.66 6.58 -4.76
CA ASN A 37 12.95 7.69 -5.67
C ASN A 37 12.43 9.05 -5.17
N PHE A 38 11.95 9.15 -3.94
CA PHE A 38 11.46 10.43 -3.43
C PHE A 38 12.61 11.41 -3.16
N SER A 39 12.41 12.66 -3.55
CA SER A 39 13.30 13.78 -3.26
C SER A 39 13.01 14.39 -1.88
N SER A 40 11.78 14.23 -1.39
CA SER A 40 11.33 14.68 -0.07
C SER A 40 11.67 13.68 1.02
N ASN A 41 11.64 14.15 2.27
CA ASN A 41 11.67 13.22 3.40
C ASN A 41 10.29 12.57 3.56
N PHE A 42 10.28 11.34 4.05
CA PHE A 42 9.03 10.62 4.28
C PHE A 42 9.04 9.75 5.54
N PHE A 43 7.84 9.46 6.04
CA PHE A 43 7.59 8.41 7.01
C PHE A 43 6.64 7.38 6.38
N LEU A 44 6.95 6.11 6.57
CA LEU A 44 6.12 4.99 6.14
C LEU A 44 5.78 4.13 7.35
N TYR A 45 4.50 3.92 7.60
CA TYR A 45 4.02 3.05 8.67
C TYR A 45 2.78 2.28 8.22
N ALA A 46 2.94 0.97 8.02
CA ALA A 46 1.91 0.16 7.37
C ALA A 46 1.46 0.84 6.07
N ASP A 47 0.16 1.12 5.89
CA ASP A 47 -0.42 1.76 4.71
C ASP A 47 -0.36 3.30 4.76
N ASP A 48 0.07 3.90 5.87
CA ASP A 48 0.18 5.35 6.01
C ASP A 48 1.56 5.84 5.54
N LEU A 49 1.55 6.64 4.46
CA LEU A 49 2.71 7.38 3.95
C LEU A 49 2.56 8.87 4.25
N LYS A 50 3.63 9.51 4.72
CA LYS A 50 3.68 10.96 4.93
C LYS A 50 4.91 11.57 4.27
N LEU A 51 4.68 12.43 3.29
CA LEU A 51 5.72 13.20 2.58
C LEU A 51 5.85 14.61 3.17
N PHE A 52 7.08 15.10 3.29
CA PHE A 52 7.34 16.47 3.75
C PHE A 52 8.66 17.03 3.21
N SER A 53 8.61 18.29 2.78
CA SER A 53 9.74 19.04 2.24
C SER A 53 9.56 20.53 2.53
N THR A 54 10.67 21.26 2.58
CA THR A 54 10.66 22.74 2.58
C THR A 54 10.48 23.32 1.18
N ASP A 55 10.70 22.50 0.14
CA ASP A 55 10.49 22.85 -1.26
C ASP A 55 9.21 22.17 -1.78
N PRO A 56 8.16 22.93 -2.11
CA PRO A 56 6.93 22.39 -2.69
C PRO A 56 7.14 21.64 -4.00
N MET A 57 8.16 21.98 -4.79
CA MET A 57 8.42 21.30 -6.07
C MET A 57 8.81 19.83 -5.87
N HIS A 58 9.53 19.51 -4.78
CA HIS A 58 9.85 18.12 -4.47
C HIS A 58 8.59 17.30 -4.16
N ILE A 59 7.63 17.89 -3.46
CA ILE A 59 6.38 17.18 -3.13
C ILE A 59 5.58 16.91 -4.39
N ASP A 60 5.47 17.89 -5.29
CA ASP A 60 4.74 17.74 -6.56
C ASP A 60 5.34 16.62 -7.42
N SER A 61 6.67 16.61 -7.59
CA SER A 61 7.37 15.54 -8.32
C SER A 61 7.27 14.18 -7.63
N ASP A 62 7.33 14.13 -6.30
CA ASP A 62 7.19 12.86 -5.56
C ASP A 62 5.77 12.29 -5.65
N LEU A 63 4.75 13.13 -5.80
CA LEU A 63 3.37 12.69 -6.03
C LEU A 63 3.21 12.01 -7.40
N GLU A 64 3.88 12.52 -8.45
CA GLU A 64 3.91 11.86 -9.77
C GLU A 64 4.60 10.49 -9.68
N ILE A 65 5.72 10.39 -8.97
CA ILE A 65 6.43 9.12 -8.73
C ILE A 65 5.54 8.13 -7.96
N LEU A 66 4.82 8.62 -6.96
CA LEU A 66 3.90 7.80 -6.17
C LEU A 66 2.74 7.29 -7.03
N GLU A 67 2.18 8.11 -7.92
CA GLU A 67 1.13 7.71 -8.85
C GLU A 67 1.62 6.58 -9.78
N ASP A 68 2.79 6.75 -10.39
CA ASP A 68 3.42 5.72 -11.25
C ASP A 68 3.67 4.41 -10.48
N TRP A 69 4.14 4.50 -9.23
CA TRP A 69 4.35 3.32 -8.38
C TRP A 69 3.02 2.62 -8.08
N CYS A 70 1.99 3.39 -7.72
CA CYS A 70 0.65 2.87 -7.45
C CYS A 70 0.04 2.15 -8.64
N ASP A 71 0.20 2.70 -9.85
CA ASP A 71 -0.26 2.07 -11.09
C ASP A 71 0.48 0.76 -11.37
N LYS A 72 1.81 0.76 -11.23
CA LYS A 72 2.66 -0.43 -11.44
C LYS A 72 2.29 -1.58 -10.50
N TRP A 73 2.03 -1.26 -9.24
CA TRP A 73 1.73 -2.22 -8.19
C TRP A 73 0.22 -2.43 -7.97
N GLN A 74 -0.63 -1.80 -8.77
CA GLN A 74 -2.09 -1.90 -8.67
C GLN A 74 -2.63 -1.53 -7.27
N MET A 75 -1.98 -0.56 -6.62
CA MET A 75 -2.42 -0.01 -5.33
C MET A 75 -3.23 1.26 -5.56
N SER A 76 -4.43 1.33 -4.98
CA SER A 76 -5.23 2.55 -5.03
C SER A 76 -4.84 3.52 -3.92
N VAL A 77 -4.50 4.76 -4.28
CA VAL A 77 -4.36 5.84 -3.30
C VAL A 77 -5.75 6.30 -2.87
N ALA A 78 -5.93 6.58 -1.58
CA ALA A 78 -7.17 7.15 -1.06
C ALA A 78 -7.16 8.68 -1.25
N PRO A 79 -7.87 9.25 -2.24
CA PRO A 79 -7.74 10.68 -2.59
C PRO A 79 -8.27 11.60 -1.49
N THR A 80 -9.14 11.08 -0.62
CA THR A 80 -9.71 11.79 0.52
C THR A 80 -8.77 11.88 1.72
N LYS A 81 -7.62 11.20 1.68
CA LYS A 81 -6.59 11.22 2.72
C LYS A 81 -5.31 11.97 2.30
N MET A 82 -5.25 12.49 1.07
CA MET A 82 -4.19 13.41 0.62
C MET A 82 -4.34 14.79 1.25
#